data_AF-A0AAD4H7H3-F1
#
_entry.id   AF-A0AAD4H7H3-F1
#
_cell.length_a   1.000
_cell.length_b   1.000
_cell.length_c   1.000
_cell.angle_alpha   90.00
_cell.angle_beta   90.00
_cell.angle_gamma   90.00
#
_symmetry.space_group_name_H-M   'P 1'
#
loop_
_entity.id
_entity.type
_entity.pdbx_description
1 polymer ?
#
loop_
_entity_poly.entity_id
_entity_poly.type
_entity_poly.pdbx_seq_one_letter_code
_entity_poly.pdbx_strand_id
1 'polypeptide(L)'
;MDTAQTIHQRRASVDLLKQHNDNSSSIVNFDSATCTPSANNTTRRDSMAITAIPTTDSDKKPPLPESKDSSTTKSKVDSQQPLTFSTRHPWLMGWNSEDWWPCWIGLFLFAMVAIAVHYDIPAAHFQTWSSNPFDSLHGTGNYDLFVLFPLQGLLVWLALWAIGAKAWKQFPQGYLVVYALSFLSKWLAAQKSIKSASLGDSIWAILFGTVLRNAIGGKALPDGRSKPLVPWLKVAQQTELYIAISLVLLCIDFTVLKPLAPRALFVSWIDTPTLFVVVAILGVSLLKIDLQTAMIMSGATFICGSSAAIALSASLGAGSKADLPIAIISVFTIPSIIALPYIAKAIGISAKVAGAWFGGCIDSTGAVIAAATIYGDVGNVAVETSAVVKMVQNVLIGPISVGVAIVWTKREERRARALHSSLEDETLRSKSDFKPVPYGSMLWARFPKFVLGFVLTAILFNTVVPSEDRATVNTFSFMVGEWFSTMSFVSIGLGLQFHELRRDARLLLKLTALYAIAQLVDILSTLGLSYVAFELI
;
A
#
# COMPACT_ATOMS: atom_id res chain seq x y z
N MET A 1 14.32 24.21 -54.55
CA MET A 1 15.00 25.09 -53.58
C MET A 1 15.13 24.34 -52.27
N ASP A 2 15.93 23.28 -52.25
CA ASP A 2 15.99 22.34 -51.12
C ASP A 2 17.38 21.68 -51.04
N THR A 3 18.42 22.50 -51.07
CA THR A 3 19.82 22.03 -51.02
C THR A 3 20.76 23.00 -50.29
N ALA A 4 20.21 24.06 -49.70
CA ALA A 4 20.98 25.10 -49.00
C ALA A 4 20.85 25.05 -47.47
N GLN A 5 19.86 24.35 -46.90
CA GLN A 5 19.68 24.26 -45.44
C GLN A 5 20.45 23.10 -44.77
N THR A 6 20.86 22.08 -45.52
CA THR A 6 21.54 20.89 -44.98
C THR A 6 23.04 21.11 -44.69
N ILE A 7 23.63 22.20 -45.18
CA ILE A 7 25.07 22.51 -45.03
C ILE A 7 25.34 23.33 -43.76
N HIS A 8 24.34 24.05 -43.23
CA HIS A 8 24.53 24.89 -42.04
C HIS A 8 24.44 24.14 -40.71
N GLN A 9 23.78 22.97 -40.66
CA GLN A 9 23.69 22.17 -39.43
C GLN A 9 24.90 21.26 -39.20
N ARG A 10 25.66 20.86 -40.23
CA ARG A 10 26.85 20.00 -40.06
C ARG A 10 28.11 20.75 -39.58
N ARG A 11 28.17 22.07 -39.72
CA ARG A 11 29.29 22.88 -39.19
C ARG A 11 29.21 23.14 -37.68
N ALA A 12 28.01 23.16 -37.09
CA ALA A 12 27.84 23.35 -35.66
C ALA A 12 28.21 22.10 -34.82
N SER A 13 28.21 20.91 -35.42
CA SER A 13 28.52 19.65 -34.72
C SER A 13 30.01 19.30 -34.67
N VAL A 14 30.86 19.98 -35.44
CA VAL A 14 32.31 19.72 -35.51
C VAL A 14 33.09 20.62 -34.54
N ASP A 15 32.56 21.79 -34.20
CA ASP A 15 33.23 22.74 -33.28
C ASP A 15 33.01 22.39 -31.79
N LEU A 16 31.95 21.64 -31.45
CA LEU A 16 31.72 21.16 -30.07
C LEU A 16 32.57 19.93 -29.70
N LEU A 17 33.16 19.23 -30.67
CA LEU A 17 34.06 18.09 -30.43
C LEU A 17 35.53 18.49 -30.31
N LYS A 18 35.88 19.75 -30.62
CA LYS A 18 37.24 20.29 -30.45
C LYS A 18 37.48 21.00 -29.12
N GLN A 19 36.43 21.32 -28.36
CA GLN A 19 36.56 22.08 -27.12
C GLN A 19 36.69 21.21 -25.85
N HIS A 20 36.63 19.89 -25.98
CA HIS A 20 36.72 18.96 -24.84
C HIS A 20 38.06 18.19 -24.75
N ASN A 21 39.01 18.47 -25.64
CA ASN A 21 40.26 17.71 -25.79
C ASN A 21 41.53 18.42 -25.29
N ASP A 22 41.40 19.56 -24.59
CA ASP A 22 42.54 20.36 -24.08
C ASP A 22 42.68 20.38 -22.55
N ASN A 23 42.02 19.46 -21.83
CA ASN A 23 42.29 19.25 -20.41
C ASN A 23 42.76 17.81 -20.15
N SER A 24 44.02 17.57 -20.48
CA SER A 24 44.82 16.48 -19.91
C SER A 24 45.86 17.09 -18.97
N SER A 25 45.92 16.60 -17.72
CA SER A 25 47.17 16.15 -17.06
C SER A 25 47.09 16.21 -15.52
N SER A 26 46.88 15.05 -14.89
CA SER A 26 47.56 14.65 -13.65
C SER A 26 47.24 13.19 -13.31
N ILE A 27 48.00 12.29 -13.95
CA ILE A 27 48.74 11.12 -13.41
C ILE A 27 48.23 10.54 -12.05
N VAL A 28 47.92 9.25 -12.01
CA VAL A 28 48.65 8.16 -11.29
C VAL A 28 48.02 6.79 -11.65
N ASN A 29 48.89 5.85 -12.04
CA ASN A 29 48.65 4.46 -12.46
C ASN A 29 48.07 3.57 -11.35
N PHE A 30 47.34 2.51 -11.72
CA PHE A 30 47.58 1.15 -11.19
C PHE A 30 47.10 0.08 -12.18
N ASP A 31 48.04 -0.79 -12.55
CA ASP A 31 47.90 -1.89 -13.50
C ASP A 31 47.05 -3.05 -12.98
N SER A 32 46.48 -3.75 -13.97
CA SER A 32 45.82 -5.04 -13.94
C SER A 32 46.71 -6.21 -13.50
N ALA A 33 46.14 -7.18 -12.77
CA ALA A 33 46.50 -8.58 -12.91
C ALA A 33 45.35 -9.52 -12.48
N THR A 34 44.90 -10.31 -13.44
CA THR A 34 44.12 -11.55 -13.35
C THR A 34 44.83 -12.65 -12.54
N CYS A 35 44.10 -13.45 -11.75
CA CYS A 35 44.11 -14.92 -11.84
C CYS A 35 43.21 -15.61 -10.79
N THR A 36 42.75 -16.80 -11.20
CA THR A 36 41.77 -17.75 -10.63
C THR A 36 42.30 -18.62 -9.46
N PRO A 37 41.46 -19.47 -8.82
CA PRO A 37 41.64 -19.97 -7.46
C PRO A 37 42.15 -21.42 -7.33
N SER A 38 42.65 -21.78 -6.13
CA SER A 38 42.92 -23.16 -5.66
C SER A 38 42.91 -23.14 -4.12
N ALA A 39 41.93 -23.72 -3.43
CA ALA A 39 41.77 -25.11 -3.00
C ALA A 39 42.71 -25.56 -1.84
N ASN A 40 42.10 -26.27 -0.87
CA ASN A 40 42.68 -27.20 0.12
C ASN A 40 43.45 -26.59 1.33
N ASN A 41 43.42 -27.11 2.56
CA ASN A 41 42.64 -28.16 3.25
C ASN A 41 43.02 -28.13 4.76
N THR A 42 42.17 -28.69 5.63
CA THR A 42 42.50 -29.47 6.86
C THR A 42 43.20 -28.88 8.11
N THR A 43 42.41 -28.82 9.21
CA THR A 43 42.55 -29.47 10.55
C THR A 43 43.89 -29.53 11.34
N ARG A 44 43.84 -29.07 12.62
CA ARG A 44 44.19 -29.73 13.93
C ARG A 44 44.54 -28.64 14.97
N ARG A 45 43.89 -28.51 16.15
CA ARG A 45 43.98 -29.29 17.42
C ARG A 45 45.40 -29.57 17.91
N ASP A 46 45.85 -28.90 18.97
CA ASP A 46 46.03 -29.43 20.33
C ASP A 46 46.97 -28.58 21.24
N SER A 47 46.47 -28.30 22.45
CA SER A 47 47.06 -28.48 23.80
C SER A 47 48.46 -27.97 24.24
N MET A 48 48.41 -27.24 25.38
CA MET A 48 49.15 -27.44 26.67
C MET A 48 50.55 -26.86 26.97
N ALA A 49 50.73 -26.62 28.29
CA ALA A 49 51.92 -26.38 29.15
C ALA A 49 52.40 -24.91 29.29
N ILE A 50 52.25 -24.24 30.45
CA ILE A 50 52.89 -24.32 31.79
C ILE A 50 54.33 -23.78 31.84
N THR A 51 54.56 -22.69 32.59
CA THR A 51 55.81 -22.40 33.35
C THR A 51 55.56 -21.36 34.46
N ALA A 52 56.43 -21.31 35.47
CA ALA A 52 56.16 -21.03 36.90
C ALA A 52 56.70 -19.68 37.48
N ILE A 53 56.08 -19.20 38.58
CA ILE A 53 56.56 -18.75 39.96
C ILE A 53 57.90 -17.94 40.04
N PRO A 54 58.10 -16.86 40.88
CA PRO A 54 57.92 -16.79 42.37
C PRO A 54 57.44 -15.47 43.06
N THR A 55 56.58 -15.60 44.10
CA THR A 55 56.73 -15.34 45.57
C THR A 55 56.94 -13.90 46.09
N THR A 56 56.09 -13.46 47.03
CA THR A 56 56.47 -12.91 48.35
C THR A 56 55.25 -12.79 49.29
N ASP A 57 55.49 -13.16 50.55
CA ASP A 57 54.59 -13.22 51.72
C ASP A 57 54.16 -11.85 52.28
N SER A 58 52.98 -11.79 52.92
CA SER A 58 52.86 -11.41 54.35
C SER A 58 51.41 -11.38 54.85
N ASP A 59 51.25 -11.92 56.06
CA ASP A 59 50.02 -12.16 56.83
C ASP A 59 49.25 -10.90 57.31
N LYS A 60 47.90 -11.01 57.36
CA LYS A 60 47.02 -10.68 58.51
C LYS A 60 45.52 -10.96 58.20
N LYS A 61 44.80 -11.55 59.17
CA LYS A 61 43.35 -11.89 59.20
C LYS A 61 42.76 -11.42 60.56
N PRO A 62 41.42 -11.42 60.85
CA PRO A 62 40.19 -10.93 60.17
C PRO A 62 39.42 -9.90 61.11
N PRO A 63 38.12 -9.49 60.96
CA PRO A 63 36.88 -10.30 60.87
C PRO A 63 35.83 -9.88 59.80
N LEU A 64 34.93 -10.82 59.46
CA LEU A 64 33.67 -10.73 58.68
C LEU A 64 32.52 -10.14 59.55
N PRO A 65 31.27 -9.87 59.05
CA PRO A 65 30.65 -10.18 57.74
C PRO A 65 29.82 -9.02 57.10
N GLU A 66 29.51 -9.11 55.80
CA GLU A 66 28.12 -9.12 55.25
C GLU A 66 28.07 -8.89 53.73
N SER A 67 27.06 -9.51 53.15
CA SER A 67 26.77 -9.79 51.74
C SER A 67 26.49 -8.56 50.85
N LYS A 68 26.95 -8.58 49.59
CA LYS A 68 26.09 -8.75 48.38
C LYS A 68 26.82 -8.35 47.08
N ASP A 69 26.74 -9.29 46.14
CA ASP A 69 26.63 -9.13 44.68
C ASP A 69 27.77 -8.46 43.89
N SER A 70 28.60 -9.34 43.33
CA SER A 70 29.52 -9.10 42.23
C SER A 70 28.77 -8.72 40.93
N SER A 71 29.03 -7.51 40.43
CA SER A 71 28.70 -7.10 39.08
C SER A 71 29.74 -7.64 38.08
N THR A 72 29.36 -8.62 37.26
CA THR A 72 30.07 -8.97 36.03
C THR A 72 29.07 -9.08 34.87
N THR A 73 29.15 -8.06 34.01
CA THR A 73 29.07 -8.10 32.54
C THR A 73 28.20 -9.20 31.92
N LYS A 74 26.94 -8.86 31.59
CA LYS A 74 26.12 -9.64 30.64
C LYS A 74 25.91 -8.86 29.34
N SER A 75 26.41 -9.47 28.27
CA SER A 75 26.05 -9.30 26.87
C SER A 75 24.59 -8.87 26.66
N LYS A 76 24.39 -7.76 25.96
CA LYS A 76 23.09 -7.25 25.48
C LYS A 76 22.63 -8.13 24.32
N VAL A 77 21.83 -9.14 24.62
CA VAL A 77 20.96 -9.80 23.64
C VAL A 77 19.81 -8.85 23.36
N ASP A 78 19.58 -8.54 22.08
CA ASP A 78 18.49 -7.70 21.59
C ASP A 78 17.15 -8.16 22.17
N SER A 79 16.60 -7.34 23.06
CA SER A 79 15.24 -7.49 23.57
C SER A 79 14.27 -6.96 22.53
N GLN A 80 13.73 -7.86 21.72
CA GLN A 80 12.45 -7.63 21.05
C GLN A 80 11.43 -7.21 22.11
N GLN A 81 10.88 -6.01 21.96
CA GLN A 81 9.84 -5.48 22.84
C GLN A 81 8.69 -6.50 22.93
N PRO A 82 8.21 -6.84 24.14
CA PRO A 82 7.01 -7.67 24.27
C PRO A 82 5.82 -6.91 23.70
N LEU A 83 5.01 -7.61 22.89
CA LEU A 83 3.72 -7.18 22.39
C LEU A 83 2.89 -6.56 23.52
N THR A 84 2.78 -5.24 23.55
CA THR A 84 1.84 -4.56 24.45
C THR A 84 0.44 -4.81 23.91
N PHE A 85 -0.22 -5.85 24.43
CA PHE A 85 -1.65 -6.01 24.24
C PHE A 85 -2.36 -4.80 24.84
N SER A 86 -2.95 -3.99 23.96
CA SER A 86 -3.80 -2.87 24.33
C SER A 86 -4.96 -3.35 25.21
N THR A 87 -5.33 -2.48 26.14
CA THR A 87 -6.31 -2.64 27.21
C THR A 87 -7.56 -3.42 26.81
N ARG A 88 -7.96 -4.40 27.64
CA ARG A 88 -9.24 -5.13 27.53
C ARG A 88 -10.40 -4.12 27.54
N HIS A 89 -10.99 -3.84 26.38
CA HIS A 89 -12.32 -3.24 26.34
C HIS A 89 -13.36 -4.29 26.76
N PRO A 90 -14.39 -3.93 27.54
CA PRO A 90 -15.55 -4.79 27.77
C PRO A 90 -16.12 -5.22 26.43
N TRP A 91 -16.56 -6.48 26.29
CA TRP A 91 -17.03 -7.03 25.00
C TRP A 91 -18.17 -6.21 24.36
N LEU A 92 -18.95 -5.48 25.19
CA LEU A 92 -20.02 -4.57 24.79
C LEU A 92 -19.50 -3.27 24.13
N MET A 93 -18.26 -2.86 24.40
CA MET A 93 -17.61 -1.69 23.78
C MET A 93 -16.74 -2.07 22.57
N GLY A 94 -16.76 -3.32 22.11
CA GLY A 94 -16.01 -3.74 20.92
C GLY A 94 -16.36 -2.96 19.65
N TRP A 95 -17.51 -2.29 19.63
CA TRP A 95 -18.03 -1.49 18.51
C TRP A 95 -17.40 -0.08 18.43
N ASN A 96 -16.73 0.37 19.50
CA ASN A 96 -16.00 1.63 19.58
C ASN A 96 -14.47 1.42 19.49
N SER A 97 -14.02 0.35 18.84
CA SER A 97 -12.60 0.21 18.50
C SER A 97 -12.27 0.95 17.21
N GLU A 98 -11.02 1.35 17.04
CA GLU A 98 -10.49 2.01 15.83
C GLU A 98 -10.92 1.30 14.53
N ASP A 99 -10.94 -0.03 14.55
CA ASP A 99 -11.32 -0.86 13.39
C ASP A 99 -12.77 -0.72 12.89
N TRP A 100 -13.72 -0.26 13.74
CA TRP A 100 -15.15 -0.16 13.39
C TRP A 100 -15.55 1.22 12.88
N TRP A 101 -14.79 2.26 13.23
CA TRP A 101 -15.07 3.62 12.78
C TRP A 101 -15.12 3.78 11.26
N PRO A 102 -14.29 3.09 10.45
CA PRO A 102 -14.49 3.06 9.00
C PRO A 102 -15.89 2.60 8.58
N CYS A 103 -16.44 1.56 9.22
CA CYS A 103 -17.78 1.05 8.94
C CYS A 103 -18.84 2.11 9.24
N TRP A 104 -18.78 2.73 10.42
CA TRP A 104 -19.77 3.71 10.84
C TRP A 104 -19.77 4.94 9.95
N ILE A 105 -18.58 5.49 9.67
CA ILE A 105 -18.44 6.64 8.78
C ILE A 105 -18.92 6.30 7.36
N GLY A 106 -18.49 5.15 6.82
CA GLY A 106 -18.87 4.72 5.48
C GLY A 106 -20.37 4.49 5.33
N LEU A 107 -21.02 3.79 6.28
CA LEU A 107 -22.47 3.56 6.26
C LEU A 107 -23.27 4.85 6.43
N PHE A 108 -22.81 5.76 7.29
CA PHE A 108 -23.43 7.07 7.45
C PHE A 108 -23.36 7.89 6.17
N LEU A 109 -22.19 7.95 5.53
CA LEU A 109 -22.00 8.65 4.26
C LEU A 109 -22.78 8.01 3.12
N PHE A 110 -22.84 6.68 3.07
CA PHE A 110 -23.67 5.95 2.10
C PHE A 110 -25.16 6.33 2.26
N ALA A 111 -25.68 6.34 3.49
CA ALA A 111 -27.05 6.76 3.75
C ALA A 111 -27.30 8.22 3.34
N MET A 112 -26.36 9.12 3.64
CA MET A 112 -26.43 10.52 3.19
C MET A 112 -26.43 10.64 1.67
N VAL A 113 -25.60 9.86 0.96
CA VAL A 113 -25.58 9.84 -0.51
C VAL A 113 -26.90 9.31 -1.07
N ALA A 114 -27.42 8.20 -0.54
CA ALA A 114 -28.71 7.66 -0.98
C ALA A 114 -29.85 8.67 -0.79
N ILE A 115 -29.86 9.37 0.35
CA ILE A 115 -30.82 10.45 0.63
C ILE A 115 -30.60 11.63 -0.33
N ALA A 116 -29.36 12.05 -0.55
CA ALA A 116 -29.04 13.17 -1.44
C ALA A 116 -29.52 12.89 -2.87
N VAL A 117 -29.27 11.68 -3.40
CA VAL A 117 -29.76 11.28 -4.72
C VAL A 117 -31.28 11.24 -4.76
N HIS A 118 -31.93 10.71 -3.72
CA HIS A 118 -33.39 10.68 -3.66
C HIS A 118 -34.05 12.08 -3.66
N TYR A 119 -33.34 13.10 -3.16
CA TYR A 119 -33.78 14.50 -3.19
C TYR A 119 -33.17 15.31 -4.36
N ASP A 120 -32.65 14.64 -5.39
CA ASP A 120 -32.04 15.27 -6.58
C ASP A 120 -30.91 16.27 -6.27
N ILE A 121 -30.20 16.07 -5.16
CA ILE A 121 -29.03 16.88 -4.80
C ILE A 121 -27.84 16.43 -5.68
N PRO A 122 -27.22 17.35 -6.44
CA PRO A 122 -26.14 17.00 -7.35
C PRO A 122 -24.89 16.51 -6.60
N ALA A 123 -24.10 15.68 -7.28
CA ALA A 123 -22.82 15.21 -6.76
C ALA A 123 -21.71 16.27 -6.87
N ALA A 124 -20.92 16.39 -5.81
CA ALA A 124 -19.74 17.23 -5.77
C ALA A 124 -18.68 16.72 -6.77
N HIS A 125 -18.42 17.45 -7.85
CA HIS A 125 -17.44 17.07 -8.86
C HIS A 125 -16.62 18.24 -9.37
N PHE A 126 -15.33 18.00 -9.62
CA PHE A 126 -14.50 18.94 -10.34
C PHE A 126 -14.83 18.91 -11.83
N GLN A 127 -15.07 20.09 -12.39
CA GLN A 127 -15.07 20.25 -13.84
C GLN A 127 -13.63 20.19 -14.37
N THR A 128 -13.44 19.60 -15.54
CA THR A 128 -12.13 19.57 -16.19
C THR A 128 -11.78 20.94 -16.75
N TRP A 129 -10.57 21.41 -16.54
CA TRP A 129 -10.09 22.68 -17.10
C TRP A 129 -9.12 22.44 -18.26
N SER A 130 -8.77 23.49 -19.02
CA SER A 130 -7.83 23.40 -20.15
C SER A 130 -6.86 24.56 -20.21
N SER A 131 -7.34 25.76 -20.47
CA SER A 131 -6.54 26.99 -20.53
C SER A 131 -6.48 27.70 -19.18
N ASN A 132 -7.61 27.86 -18.48
CA ASN A 132 -7.68 28.54 -17.18
C ASN A 132 -8.01 27.54 -16.06
N PRO A 133 -7.12 27.34 -15.08
CA PRO A 133 -7.35 26.40 -13.98
C PRO A 133 -8.46 26.82 -13.02
N PHE A 134 -8.85 28.09 -13.00
CA PHE A 134 -9.96 28.57 -12.18
C PHE A 134 -11.33 28.21 -12.76
N ASP A 135 -11.41 27.81 -14.04
CA ASP A 135 -12.67 27.38 -14.66
C ASP A 135 -13.24 26.14 -13.96
N SER A 136 -12.39 25.27 -13.42
CA SER A 136 -12.85 24.11 -12.66
C SER A 136 -13.57 24.48 -11.36
N LEU A 137 -13.41 25.71 -10.87
CA LEU A 137 -13.98 26.21 -9.60
C LEU A 137 -15.30 26.96 -9.80
N HIS A 138 -15.69 27.31 -11.03
CA HIS A 138 -16.89 28.10 -11.30
C HIS A 138 -18.19 27.26 -11.46
N GLY A 139 -18.11 25.93 -11.37
CA GLY A 139 -19.28 25.04 -11.40
C GLY A 139 -20.06 24.99 -10.08
N THR A 140 -21.39 24.82 -10.15
CA THR A 140 -22.27 24.67 -8.98
C THR A 140 -21.91 23.49 -8.09
N GLY A 141 -21.39 22.39 -8.67
CA GLY A 141 -20.90 21.23 -7.91
C GLY A 141 -19.66 21.50 -7.04
N ASN A 142 -19.01 22.65 -7.17
CA ASN A 142 -17.93 23.05 -6.27
C ASN A 142 -18.45 23.55 -4.92
N TYR A 143 -19.69 24.04 -4.84
CA TYR A 143 -20.30 24.41 -3.56
C TYR A 143 -20.46 23.19 -2.66
N ASP A 144 -20.75 22.04 -3.24
CA ASP A 144 -20.87 20.78 -2.50
C ASP A 144 -19.53 20.30 -1.91
N LEU A 145 -18.38 20.74 -2.47
CA LEU A 145 -17.06 20.50 -1.87
C LEU A 145 -16.89 21.25 -0.56
N PHE A 146 -17.45 22.45 -0.42
CA PHE A 146 -17.45 23.19 0.84
C PHE A 146 -18.32 22.55 1.91
N VAL A 147 -19.22 21.63 1.54
CA VAL A 147 -20.00 20.81 2.48
C VAL A 147 -19.27 19.49 2.76
N LEU A 148 -18.78 18.82 1.72
CA LEU A 148 -18.11 17.53 1.83
C LEU A 148 -16.83 17.61 2.67
N PHE A 149 -16.03 18.66 2.47
CA PHE A 149 -14.78 18.86 3.21
C PHE A 149 -14.96 18.92 4.73
N PRO A 150 -15.74 19.88 5.29
CA PRO A 150 -15.93 19.94 6.74
C PRO A 150 -16.68 18.71 7.26
N LEU A 151 -17.59 18.12 6.49
CA LEU A 151 -18.30 16.90 6.90
C LEU A 151 -17.35 15.72 7.08
N GLN A 152 -16.52 15.41 6.08
CA GLN A 152 -15.53 14.33 6.17
C GLN A 152 -14.54 14.55 7.32
N GLY A 153 -14.06 15.79 7.46
CA GLY A 153 -13.19 16.19 8.57
C GLY A 153 -13.85 16.00 9.93
N LEU A 154 -15.10 16.43 10.07
CA LEU A 154 -15.88 16.29 11.30
C LEU A 154 -16.07 14.82 11.67
N LEU A 155 -16.45 13.96 10.73
CA LEU A 155 -16.67 12.54 10.98
C LEU A 155 -15.40 11.84 11.46
N VAL A 156 -14.25 12.13 10.84
CA VAL A 156 -12.96 11.57 11.25
C VAL A 156 -12.53 12.15 12.60
N TRP A 157 -12.76 13.45 12.83
CA TRP A 157 -12.46 14.08 14.11
C TRP A 157 -13.26 13.49 15.26
N LEU A 158 -14.56 13.24 15.05
CA LEU A 158 -15.44 12.57 16.00
C LEU A 158 -14.99 11.14 16.28
N ALA A 159 -14.56 10.39 15.26
CA ALA A 159 -13.99 9.06 15.43
C ALA A 159 -12.74 9.09 16.32
N LEU A 160 -11.80 10.00 16.03
CA LEU A 160 -10.57 10.14 16.82
C LEU A 160 -10.84 10.58 18.26
N TRP A 161 -11.85 11.44 18.46
CA TRP A 161 -12.31 11.82 19.79
C TRP A 161 -12.89 10.63 20.56
N ALA A 162 -13.76 9.85 19.93
CA ALA A 162 -14.44 8.72 20.56
C ALA A 162 -13.53 7.53 20.88
N ILE A 163 -12.46 7.34 20.09
CA ILE A 163 -11.39 6.37 20.36
C ILE A 163 -10.45 6.88 21.49
N GLY A 164 -10.45 8.19 21.77
CA GLY A 164 -9.50 8.81 22.71
C GLY A 164 -8.08 8.92 22.14
N ALA A 165 -7.95 9.15 20.83
CA ALA A 165 -6.66 9.24 20.15
C ALA A 165 -5.78 10.36 20.72
N LYS A 166 -4.47 10.13 20.81
CA LYS A 166 -3.52 11.14 21.29
C LYS A 166 -3.55 12.36 20.35
N ALA A 167 -3.57 13.55 20.93
CA ALA A 167 -3.61 14.82 20.20
C ALA A 167 -4.82 15.01 19.26
N TRP A 168 -5.96 14.33 19.49
CA TRP A 168 -7.19 14.51 18.70
C TRP A 168 -7.65 15.98 18.58
N LYS A 169 -7.36 16.81 19.59
CA LYS A 169 -7.66 18.27 19.56
C LYS A 169 -6.89 19.03 18.47
N GLN A 170 -5.72 18.52 18.07
CA GLN A 170 -4.86 19.13 17.06
C GLN A 170 -5.16 18.62 15.65
N PHE A 171 -6.06 17.63 15.52
CA PHE A 171 -6.44 17.04 14.24
C PHE A 171 -6.92 18.05 13.19
N PRO A 172 -7.78 19.04 13.50
CA PRO A 172 -8.29 19.96 12.48
C PRO A 172 -7.19 20.71 11.72
N GLN A 173 -6.08 21.05 12.39
CA GLN A 173 -4.93 21.72 11.76
C GLN A 173 -4.21 20.80 10.77
N GLY A 174 -4.00 19.54 11.13
CA GLY A 174 -3.40 18.54 10.24
C GLY A 174 -4.31 18.17 9.08
N TYR A 175 -5.60 18.00 9.37
CA TYR A 175 -6.61 17.67 8.39
C TYR A 175 -6.71 18.75 7.30
N LEU A 176 -6.67 20.03 7.68
CA LEU A 176 -6.65 21.14 6.73
C LEU A 176 -5.48 21.03 5.74
N VAL A 177 -4.29 20.65 6.21
CA VAL A 177 -3.11 20.47 5.35
C VAL A 177 -3.26 19.23 4.45
N VAL A 178 -3.67 18.08 5.01
CA VAL A 178 -3.87 16.84 4.24
C VAL A 178 -4.93 17.04 3.16
N TYR A 179 -6.03 17.71 3.49
CA TYR A 179 -7.08 18.00 2.52
C TYR A 179 -6.65 19.03 1.50
N ALA A 180 -5.93 20.10 1.88
CA ALA A 180 -5.43 21.08 0.92
C ALA A 180 -4.50 20.44 -0.12
N LEU A 181 -3.64 19.51 0.29
CA LEU A 181 -2.82 18.73 -0.64
C LEU A 181 -3.65 17.78 -1.50
N SER A 182 -4.69 17.16 -0.94
CA SER A 182 -5.60 16.28 -1.69
C SER A 182 -6.40 17.06 -2.74
N PHE A 183 -6.90 18.22 -2.36
CA PHE A 183 -7.57 19.17 -3.25
C PHE A 183 -6.63 19.61 -4.38
N LEU A 184 -5.40 20.03 -4.05
CA LEU A 184 -4.39 20.40 -5.06
C LEU A 184 -4.10 19.25 -6.03
N SER A 185 -4.04 18.01 -5.51
CA SER A 185 -3.80 16.81 -6.31
C SER A 185 -4.94 16.55 -7.31
N LYS A 186 -6.20 16.57 -6.84
CA LYS A 186 -7.37 16.40 -7.70
C LYS A 186 -7.54 17.56 -8.68
N TRP A 187 -7.26 18.79 -8.24
CA TRP A 187 -7.34 19.98 -9.09
C TRP A 187 -6.34 19.92 -10.25
N LEU A 188 -5.10 19.50 -10.01
CA LEU A 188 -4.11 19.27 -11.07
C LEU A 188 -4.48 18.08 -11.97
N ALA A 189 -4.98 16.99 -11.39
CA ALA A 189 -5.45 15.84 -12.15
C ALA A 189 -6.66 16.17 -13.05
N ALA A 190 -7.43 17.23 -12.74
CA ALA A 190 -8.57 17.69 -13.53
C ALA A 190 -8.19 18.42 -14.84
N GLN A 191 -6.90 18.73 -15.06
CA GLN A 191 -6.45 19.35 -16.30
C GLN A 191 -6.65 18.42 -17.49
N LYS A 192 -7.29 18.87 -18.58
CA LYS A 192 -7.63 18.01 -19.74
C LYS A 192 -6.44 17.23 -20.29
N SER A 193 -5.26 17.85 -20.40
CA SER A 193 -4.04 17.18 -20.88
C SER A 193 -3.48 16.13 -19.89
N ILE A 194 -3.60 16.39 -18.58
CA ILE A 194 -3.14 15.47 -17.52
C ILE A 194 -4.14 14.31 -17.37
N LYS A 195 -5.43 14.61 -17.50
CA LYS A 195 -6.52 13.63 -17.53
C LYS A 195 -6.43 12.74 -18.78
N SER A 196 -6.08 13.29 -19.94
CA SER A 196 -5.80 12.52 -21.16
C SER A 196 -4.49 11.72 -21.09
N ALA A 197 -3.51 12.19 -20.30
CA ALA A 197 -2.31 11.43 -19.94
C ALA A 197 -2.56 10.44 -18.78
N SER A 198 -3.79 10.38 -18.26
CA SER A 198 -4.25 9.49 -17.18
C SER A 198 -3.37 9.48 -15.94
N LEU A 199 -2.72 10.60 -15.62
CA LEU A 199 -2.05 10.76 -14.33
C LEU A 199 -3.12 10.84 -13.24
N GLY A 200 -3.25 9.77 -12.46
CA GLY A 200 -4.15 9.71 -11.32
C GLY A 200 -3.81 10.78 -10.27
N ASP A 201 -4.83 11.27 -9.59
CA ASP A 201 -4.70 12.16 -8.44
C ASP A 201 -3.86 11.54 -7.30
N SER A 202 -3.81 10.21 -7.21
CA SER A 202 -2.98 9.44 -6.28
C SER A 202 -1.48 9.73 -6.40
N ILE A 203 -0.94 9.92 -7.60
CA ILE A 203 0.49 10.20 -7.80
C ILE A 203 0.84 11.60 -7.31
N TRP A 204 0.02 12.58 -7.66
CA TRP A 204 0.16 13.95 -7.15
C TRP A 204 0.04 13.98 -5.62
N ALA A 205 -0.90 13.23 -5.06
CA ALA A 205 -1.10 13.14 -3.61
C ALA A 205 0.14 12.58 -2.90
N ILE A 206 0.69 11.46 -3.37
CA ILE A 206 1.91 10.87 -2.81
C ILE A 206 3.09 11.83 -2.98
N LEU A 207 3.24 12.44 -4.17
CA LEU A 207 4.32 13.39 -4.46
C LEU A 207 4.27 14.58 -3.51
N PHE A 208 3.13 15.25 -3.37
CA PHE A 208 2.99 16.40 -2.49
C PHE A 208 3.15 16.04 -1.01
N GLY A 209 2.60 14.90 -0.58
CA GLY A 209 2.84 14.39 0.77
C GLY A 209 4.33 14.15 1.03
N THR A 210 5.04 13.55 0.07
CA THR A 210 6.49 13.29 0.16
C THR A 210 7.29 14.59 0.18
N VAL A 211 6.98 15.54 -0.70
CA VAL A 211 7.63 16.87 -0.73
C VAL A 211 7.44 17.58 0.61
N LEU A 212 6.21 17.63 1.12
CA LEU A 212 5.92 18.26 2.41
C LEU A 212 6.65 17.55 3.56
N ARG A 213 6.67 16.21 3.57
CA ARG A 213 7.39 15.43 4.57
C ARG A 213 8.88 15.71 4.58
N ASN A 214 9.51 15.84 3.42
CA ASN A 214 10.94 16.12 3.31
C ASN A 214 11.26 17.61 3.59
N ALA A 215 10.32 18.52 3.32
CA ALA A 215 10.44 19.93 3.72
C ALA A 215 10.39 20.12 5.25
N ILE A 216 9.53 19.37 5.96
CA ILE A 216 9.37 19.49 7.42
C ILE A 216 10.31 18.54 8.20
N GLY A 217 10.70 17.41 7.60
CA GLY A 217 11.37 16.30 8.27
C GLY A 217 12.76 16.62 8.85
N GLY A 218 13.41 17.67 8.37
CA GLY A 218 14.75 18.08 8.81
C GLY A 218 15.83 17.02 8.55
N LYS A 219 17.03 17.23 9.13
CA LYS A 219 18.13 16.26 9.03
C LYS A 219 17.80 14.97 9.79
N ALA A 220 18.23 13.83 9.22
CA ALA A 220 18.12 12.52 9.83
C ALA A 220 18.75 12.49 11.24
N LEU A 221 18.21 11.66 12.14
CA LEU A 221 18.85 11.41 13.44
C LEU A 221 20.22 10.73 13.26
N PRO A 222 21.10 10.79 14.28
CA PRO A 222 22.39 10.10 14.25
C PRO A 222 22.29 8.58 13.99
N ASP A 223 21.16 7.98 14.34
CA ASP A 223 20.83 6.57 14.11
C ASP A 223 20.22 6.31 12.70
N GLY A 224 20.24 7.32 11.82
CA GLY A 224 19.72 7.24 10.44
C GLY A 224 18.19 7.18 10.31
N ARG A 225 17.44 7.26 11.42
CA ARG A 225 15.96 7.28 11.44
C ARG A 225 15.40 8.69 11.21
N SER A 226 14.21 8.75 10.64
CA SER A 226 13.41 9.98 10.51
C SER A 226 13.06 10.58 11.86
N LYS A 227 12.96 11.91 11.92
CA LYS A 227 12.20 12.56 12.99
C LYS A 227 10.71 12.20 12.86
N PRO A 228 10.01 11.95 13.98
CA PRO A 228 8.56 11.78 13.94
C PRO A 228 7.91 13.06 13.40
N LEU A 229 6.75 12.92 12.73
CA LEU A 229 5.98 14.07 12.27
C LEU A 229 5.56 14.93 13.48
N VAL A 230 5.38 16.23 13.23
CA VAL A 230 4.77 17.14 14.21
C VAL A 230 3.42 16.60 14.66
N PRO A 231 3.06 16.64 15.96
CA PRO A 231 1.90 15.92 16.50
C PRO A 231 0.58 16.22 15.79
N TRP A 232 0.34 17.48 15.43
CA TRP A 232 -0.85 17.94 14.71
C TRP A 232 -0.98 17.37 13.29
N LEU A 233 0.14 17.12 12.61
CA LEU A 233 0.14 16.49 11.28
C LEU A 233 0.15 14.96 11.40
N LYS A 234 0.81 14.42 12.43
CA LYS A 234 0.85 12.97 12.68
C LYS A 234 -0.54 12.41 12.99
N VAL A 235 -1.34 13.13 13.79
CA VAL A 235 -2.71 12.70 14.11
C VAL A 235 -3.63 12.73 12.88
N ALA A 236 -3.33 13.56 11.87
CA ALA A 236 -4.06 13.60 10.61
C ALA A 236 -3.57 12.56 9.58
N GLN A 237 -2.41 11.94 9.79
CA GLN A 237 -1.84 10.91 8.92
C GLN A 237 -2.53 9.55 9.13
N GLN A 238 -3.83 9.47 8.84
CA GLN A 238 -4.70 8.31 9.10
C GLN A 238 -4.90 7.44 7.86
N THR A 239 -3.78 6.96 7.28
CA THR A 239 -3.76 6.17 6.03
C THR A 239 -4.79 5.03 6.01
N GLU A 240 -4.78 4.20 7.05
CA GLU A 240 -5.62 2.99 7.14
C GLU A 240 -7.11 3.36 7.27
N LEU A 241 -7.44 4.30 8.15
CA LEU A 241 -8.81 4.79 8.35
C LEU A 241 -9.40 5.34 7.05
N TYR A 242 -8.65 6.19 6.33
CA TYR A 242 -9.12 6.80 5.09
C TYR A 242 -9.38 5.76 3.99
N ILE A 243 -8.45 4.83 3.75
CA ILE A 243 -8.66 3.76 2.76
C ILE A 243 -9.82 2.85 3.18
N ALA A 244 -9.93 2.52 4.47
CA ALA A 244 -11.01 1.67 4.96
C ALA A 244 -12.39 2.33 4.78
N ILE A 245 -12.53 3.64 5.02
CA ILE A 245 -13.79 4.37 4.76
C ILE A 245 -14.13 4.33 3.27
N SER A 246 -13.13 4.61 2.41
CA SER A 246 -13.30 4.54 0.95
C SER A 246 -13.79 3.16 0.49
N LEU A 247 -13.24 2.09 1.06
CA LEU A 247 -13.66 0.72 0.76
C LEU A 247 -15.08 0.40 1.20
N VAL A 248 -15.51 0.90 2.35
CA VAL A 248 -16.89 0.70 2.82
C VAL A 248 -17.90 1.37 1.88
N LEU A 249 -17.52 2.51 1.28
CA LEU A 249 -18.36 3.25 0.32
C LEU A 249 -18.43 2.62 -1.08
N LEU A 250 -17.67 1.55 -1.35
CA LEU A 250 -17.70 0.88 -2.65
C LEU A 250 -19.02 0.12 -2.81
N CYS A 251 -19.89 0.62 -3.70
CA CYS A 251 -21.16 -0.01 -4.04
C CYS A 251 -20.98 -1.04 -5.14
N ILE A 252 -21.52 -2.25 -4.94
CA ILE A 252 -21.53 -3.31 -5.95
C ILE A 252 -22.95 -3.54 -6.41
N ASP A 253 -23.24 -3.33 -7.69
CA ASP A 253 -24.55 -3.62 -8.27
C ASP A 253 -24.63 -5.06 -8.76
N PHE A 254 -25.47 -5.88 -8.12
CA PHE A 254 -25.65 -7.27 -8.52
C PHE A 254 -26.40 -7.44 -9.84
N THR A 255 -27.14 -6.45 -10.30
CA THR A 255 -27.86 -6.51 -11.58
C THR A 255 -26.89 -6.44 -12.76
N VAL A 256 -25.91 -5.54 -12.68
CA VAL A 256 -24.80 -5.41 -13.65
C VAL A 256 -23.84 -6.58 -13.54
N LEU A 257 -23.65 -7.12 -12.33
CA LEU A 257 -22.79 -8.28 -12.11
C LEU A 257 -23.34 -9.54 -12.80
N LYS A 258 -24.63 -9.86 -12.65
CA LYS A 258 -25.23 -11.16 -13.05
C LYS A 258 -24.84 -11.69 -14.45
N PRO A 259 -24.93 -10.94 -15.55
CA PRO A 259 -24.64 -11.47 -16.88
C PRO A 259 -23.13 -11.69 -17.15
N LEU A 260 -22.28 -10.90 -16.51
CA LEU A 260 -20.81 -10.91 -16.72
C LEU A 260 -20.07 -11.66 -15.60
N ALA A 261 -20.72 -11.88 -14.46
CA ALA A 261 -20.15 -12.41 -13.22
C ALA A 261 -19.51 -13.79 -13.39
N PRO A 262 -20.13 -14.80 -14.06
CA PRO A 262 -19.52 -16.12 -14.13
C PRO A 262 -18.15 -16.09 -14.83
N ARG A 263 -18.05 -15.33 -15.93
CA ARG A 263 -16.84 -15.16 -16.71
C ARG A 263 -15.82 -14.30 -15.97
N ALA A 264 -16.27 -13.19 -15.36
CA ALA A 264 -15.44 -12.33 -14.53
C ALA A 264 -14.88 -13.04 -13.29
N LEU A 265 -15.68 -13.91 -12.67
CA LEU A 265 -15.28 -14.78 -11.56
C LEU A 265 -14.24 -15.78 -12.03
N PHE A 266 -14.45 -16.43 -13.17
CA PHE A 266 -13.47 -17.38 -13.71
C PHE A 266 -12.09 -16.74 -13.91
N VAL A 267 -12.04 -15.55 -14.52
CA VAL A 267 -10.76 -14.83 -14.70
C VAL A 267 -10.18 -14.44 -13.34
N SER A 268 -10.92 -13.68 -12.53
CA SER A 268 -10.36 -13.06 -11.32
C SER A 268 -10.08 -14.06 -10.20
N TRP A 269 -10.92 -15.07 -10.00
CA TRP A 269 -10.79 -16.03 -8.88
C TRP A 269 -9.81 -17.16 -9.16
N ILE A 270 -9.39 -17.34 -10.41
CA ILE A 270 -8.30 -18.25 -10.75
C ILE A 270 -6.97 -17.50 -10.77
N ASP A 271 -6.91 -16.39 -11.49
CA ASP A 271 -5.67 -15.63 -11.71
C ASP A 271 -5.16 -15.04 -10.39
N THR A 272 -5.99 -14.25 -9.71
CA THR A 272 -5.56 -13.49 -8.52
C THR A 272 -5.06 -14.36 -7.38
N PRO A 273 -5.76 -15.42 -6.92
CA PRO A 273 -5.24 -16.25 -5.83
C PRO A 273 -3.98 -17.03 -6.24
N THR A 274 -3.91 -17.48 -7.50
CA THR A 274 -2.75 -18.21 -8.02
C THR A 274 -1.51 -17.32 -8.03
N LEU A 275 -1.61 -16.14 -8.63
CA LEU A 275 -0.52 -15.18 -8.69
C LEU A 275 -0.16 -14.65 -7.31
N PHE A 276 -1.15 -14.43 -6.44
CA PHE A 276 -0.93 -14.03 -5.05
C PHE A 276 0.06 -14.97 -4.35
N VAL A 277 -0.17 -16.29 -4.45
CA VAL A 277 0.70 -17.31 -3.84
C VAL A 277 2.05 -17.39 -4.56
N VAL A 278 2.06 -17.46 -5.89
CA VAL A 278 3.28 -17.63 -6.69
C VAL A 278 4.26 -16.47 -6.47
N VAL A 279 3.77 -15.23 -6.51
CA VAL A 279 4.61 -14.04 -6.34
C VAL A 279 5.04 -13.84 -4.90
N ALA A 280 4.19 -14.17 -3.92
CA ALA A 280 4.63 -14.18 -2.52
C ALA A 280 5.78 -15.17 -2.31
N ILE A 281 5.72 -16.35 -2.93
CA ILE A 281 6.80 -17.34 -2.89
C ILE A 281 8.04 -16.81 -3.63
N LEU A 282 7.91 -16.27 -4.84
CA LEU A 282 9.02 -15.69 -5.61
C LEU A 282 9.72 -14.57 -4.84
N GLY A 283 8.97 -13.67 -4.20
CA GLY A 283 9.53 -12.58 -3.41
C GLY A 283 10.42 -13.09 -2.27
N VAL A 284 10.01 -14.18 -1.62
CA VAL A 284 10.78 -14.82 -0.54
C VAL A 284 11.96 -15.63 -1.08
N SER A 285 11.74 -16.46 -2.10
CA SER A 285 12.74 -17.42 -2.59
C SER A 285 13.81 -16.77 -3.46
N LEU A 286 13.40 -15.93 -4.42
CA LEU A 286 14.29 -15.33 -5.41
C LEU A 286 14.92 -14.03 -4.89
N LEU A 287 14.10 -13.15 -4.30
CA LEU A 287 14.54 -11.80 -3.92
C LEU A 287 14.90 -11.68 -2.42
N LYS A 288 14.64 -12.73 -1.62
CA LYS A 288 14.91 -12.77 -0.18
C LYS A 288 14.25 -11.59 0.55
N ILE A 289 13.01 -11.28 0.17
CA ILE A 289 12.15 -10.31 0.86
C ILE A 289 11.48 -11.02 2.04
N ASP A 290 11.19 -10.31 3.12
CA ASP A 290 10.46 -10.91 4.23
C ASP A 290 9.03 -11.29 3.80
N LEU A 291 8.53 -12.40 4.33
CA LEU A 291 7.26 -12.96 3.89
C LEU A 291 6.06 -12.00 4.08
N GLN A 292 6.05 -11.17 5.11
CA GLN A 292 4.95 -10.21 5.30
C GLN A 292 4.95 -9.18 4.17
N THR A 293 6.09 -8.54 3.89
CA THR A 293 6.20 -7.57 2.79
C THR A 293 5.95 -8.23 1.43
N ALA A 294 6.42 -9.47 1.21
CA ALA A 294 6.18 -10.18 -0.04
C ALA A 294 4.68 -10.48 -0.25
N MET A 295 3.95 -10.91 0.79
CA MET A 295 2.49 -11.12 0.69
C MET A 295 1.72 -9.81 0.51
N ILE A 296 2.11 -8.74 1.24
CA ILE A 296 1.51 -7.41 1.07
C ILE A 296 1.74 -6.91 -0.35
N MET A 297 2.96 -7.01 -0.88
CA MET A 297 3.29 -6.60 -2.24
C MET A 297 2.53 -7.41 -3.29
N SER A 298 2.45 -8.73 -3.09
CA SER A 298 1.71 -9.63 -3.96
C SER A 298 0.22 -9.26 -4.02
N GLY A 299 -0.44 -9.12 -2.87
CA GLY A 299 -1.85 -8.73 -2.85
C GLY A 299 -2.10 -7.29 -3.31
N ALA A 300 -1.15 -6.39 -3.09
CA ALA A 300 -1.19 -5.04 -3.65
C ALA A 300 -1.17 -5.08 -5.17
N THR A 301 -0.40 -5.98 -5.78
CA THR A 301 -0.32 -6.12 -7.24
C THR A 301 -1.60 -6.76 -7.80
N PHE A 302 -2.04 -7.91 -7.29
CA PHE A 302 -3.06 -8.71 -8.00
C PHE A 302 -4.52 -8.48 -7.62
N ILE A 303 -4.83 -7.61 -6.66
CA ILE A 303 -6.22 -7.45 -6.19
C ILE A 303 -6.74 -6.06 -6.58
N CYS A 304 -6.46 -5.05 -5.77
CA CYS A 304 -7.06 -3.72 -5.89
C CYS A 304 -6.06 -2.62 -5.52
N GLY A 305 -4.76 -2.92 -5.59
CA GLY A 305 -3.75 -1.96 -5.24
C GLY A 305 -3.66 -1.70 -3.74
N SER A 306 -3.82 -0.43 -3.37
CA SER A 306 -3.57 0.06 -2.03
C SER A 306 -4.48 -0.54 -0.97
N SER A 307 -5.73 -0.77 -1.33
CA SER A 307 -6.74 -1.34 -0.45
C SER A 307 -6.41 -2.75 0.02
N ALA A 308 -5.86 -3.59 -0.86
CA ALA A 308 -5.41 -4.93 -0.52
C ALA A 308 -4.14 -4.90 0.33
N ALA A 309 -3.22 -3.96 0.05
CA ALA A 309 -2.01 -3.80 0.86
C ALA A 309 -2.34 -3.51 2.33
N ILE A 310 -3.31 -2.63 2.59
CA ILE A 310 -3.78 -2.29 3.94
C ILE A 310 -4.55 -3.45 4.58
N ALA A 311 -5.45 -4.10 3.85
CA ALA A 311 -6.20 -5.24 4.37
C ALA A 311 -5.26 -6.38 4.81
N LEU A 312 -4.24 -6.67 3.98
CA LEU A 312 -3.24 -7.69 4.26
C LEU A 312 -2.28 -7.28 5.38
N SER A 313 -1.87 -6.01 5.44
CA SER A 313 -1.02 -5.54 6.53
C SER A 313 -1.74 -5.64 7.88
N ALA A 314 -3.03 -5.34 7.94
CA ALA A 314 -3.87 -5.57 9.11
C ALA A 314 -3.96 -7.06 9.48
N SER A 315 -4.28 -7.93 8.50
CA SER A 315 -4.33 -9.39 8.70
C SER A 315 -3.01 -9.99 9.20
N LEU A 316 -1.87 -9.38 8.83
CA LEU A 316 -0.52 -9.82 9.20
C LEU A 316 0.03 -9.14 10.45
N GLY A 317 -0.67 -8.14 11.01
CA GLY A 317 -0.18 -7.31 12.11
C GLY A 317 1.08 -6.50 11.73
N ALA A 318 1.11 -5.96 10.52
CA ALA A 318 2.29 -5.36 9.89
C ALA A 318 1.99 -4.02 9.19
N GLY A 319 1.17 -3.15 9.80
CA GLY A 319 0.64 -1.91 9.20
C GLY A 319 1.69 -1.05 8.47
N SER A 320 2.85 -0.81 9.09
CA SER A 320 3.92 0.03 8.51
C SER A 320 4.62 -0.56 7.27
N LYS A 321 4.38 -1.84 6.93
CA LYS A 321 4.99 -2.48 5.76
C LYS A 321 4.18 -2.27 4.48
N ALA A 322 2.99 -1.67 4.54
CA ALA A 322 2.16 -1.40 3.37
C ALA A 322 2.57 -0.13 2.60
N ASP A 323 3.13 0.87 3.28
CA ASP A 323 3.40 2.19 2.70
C ASP A 323 4.26 2.12 1.42
N LEU A 324 5.36 1.34 1.46
CA LEU A 324 6.28 1.23 0.34
C LEU A 324 5.68 0.43 -0.86
N PRO A 325 5.07 -0.76 -0.66
CA PRO A 325 4.26 -1.40 -1.69
C PRO A 325 3.24 -0.46 -2.35
N ILE A 326 2.47 0.29 -1.56
CA ILE A 326 1.44 1.22 -2.08
C ILE A 326 2.07 2.31 -2.94
N ALA A 327 3.19 2.88 -2.50
CA ALA A 327 3.90 3.90 -3.27
C ALA A 327 4.41 3.36 -4.61
N ILE A 328 4.97 2.15 -4.63
CA ILE A 328 5.47 1.50 -5.85
C ILE A 328 4.32 1.30 -6.84
N ILE A 329 3.25 0.59 -6.45
CA ILE A 329 2.13 0.30 -7.37
C ILE A 329 1.49 1.58 -7.92
N SER A 330 1.42 2.65 -7.12
CA SER A 330 0.79 3.90 -7.53
C SER A 330 1.56 4.59 -8.66
N VAL A 331 2.90 4.52 -8.60
CA VAL A 331 3.77 5.05 -9.67
C VAL A 331 3.66 4.20 -10.93
N PHE A 332 3.64 2.88 -10.78
CA PHE A 332 3.60 1.95 -11.91
C PHE A 332 2.20 1.73 -12.52
N THR A 333 1.14 2.23 -11.88
CA THR A 333 -0.21 2.21 -12.47
C THR A 333 -0.30 3.13 -13.69
N ILE A 334 0.42 4.26 -13.72
CA ILE A 334 0.33 5.26 -14.81
C ILE A 334 0.67 4.66 -16.17
N PRO A 335 1.83 4.00 -16.36
CA PRO A 335 2.19 3.48 -17.68
C PRO A 335 1.19 2.45 -18.18
N SER A 336 0.60 1.64 -17.27
CA SER A 336 -0.39 0.61 -17.62
C SER A 336 -1.67 1.19 -18.21
N ILE A 337 -2.14 2.34 -17.72
CA ILE A 337 -3.35 3.00 -18.25
C ILE A 337 -3.19 3.38 -19.72
N ILE A 338 -1.98 3.79 -20.12
CA ILE A 338 -1.68 4.21 -21.48
C ILE A 338 -1.34 2.99 -22.33
N ALA A 339 -0.40 2.16 -21.88
CA ALA A 339 0.16 1.08 -22.69
C ALA A 339 -0.88 0.03 -23.07
N LEU A 340 -1.68 -0.46 -22.12
CA LEU A 340 -2.61 -1.57 -22.34
C LEU A 340 -3.68 -1.28 -23.41
N PRO A 341 -4.39 -0.13 -23.43
CA PRO A 341 -5.38 0.12 -24.47
C PRO A 341 -4.76 0.28 -25.86
N TYR A 342 -3.55 0.84 -26.00
CA TYR A 342 -2.87 0.89 -27.29
C TYR A 342 -2.42 -0.50 -27.76
N ILE A 343 -1.93 -1.34 -26.84
CA ILE A 343 -1.58 -2.73 -27.15
C ILE A 343 -2.84 -3.51 -27.57
N ALA A 344 -3.95 -3.35 -26.86
CA ALA A 344 -5.23 -3.96 -27.20
C ALA A 344 -5.70 -3.58 -28.61
N LYS A 345 -5.63 -2.28 -28.96
CA LYS A 345 -5.96 -1.80 -30.31
C LYS A 345 -5.04 -2.38 -31.37
N ALA A 346 -3.74 -2.44 -31.09
CA ALA A 346 -2.75 -2.95 -32.04
C ALA A 346 -2.94 -4.43 -32.34
N ILE A 347 -3.37 -5.23 -31.35
CA ILE A 347 -3.63 -6.66 -31.49
C ILE A 347 -5.06 -6.93 -32.02
N GLY A 348 -5.97 -5.95 -31.95
CA GLY A 348 -7.32 -6.06 -32.49
C GLY A 348 -8.27 -6.93 -31.66
N ILE A 349 -8.09 -6.96 -30.33
CA ILE A 349 -8.94 -7.75 -29.43
C ILE A 349 -10.35 -7.16 -29.29
N SER A 350 -11.37 -7.99 -29.03
CA SER A 350 -12.75 -7.48 -28.88
C SER A 350 -12.92 -6.61 -27.62
N ALA A 351 -13.91 -5.72 -27.61
CA ALA A 351 -14.16 -4.81 -26.48
C ALA A 351 -14.40 -5.55 -25.15
N LYS A 352 -15.04 -6.72 -25.19
CA LYS A 352 -15.28 -7.55 -23.99
C LYS A 352 -13.97 -8.13 -23.44
N VAL A 353 -13.11 -8.67 -24.32
CA VAL A 353 -11.80 -9.20 -23.91
C VAL A 353 -10.90 -8.07 -23.42
N ALA A 354 -10.87 -6.93 -24.12
CA ALA A 354 -10.12 -5.74 -23.69
C ALA A 354 -10.58 -5.26 -22.31
N GLY A 355 -11.90 -5.14 -22.12
CA GLY A 355 -12.48 -4.75 -20.83
C GLY A 355 -12.11 -5.72 -19.72
N ALA A 356 -12.25 -7.03 -19.95
CA ALA A 356 -11.87 -8.05 -18.97
C ALA A 356 -10.37 -8.01 -18.64
N TRP A 357 -9.54 -7.80 -19.65
CA TRP A 357 -8.09 -7.71 -19.48
C TRP A 357 -7.70 -6.50 -18.63
N PHE A 358 -8.18 -5.30 -18.97
CA PHE A 358 -7.91 -4.09 -18.18
C PHE A 358 -8.44 -4.22 -16.75
N GLY A 359 -9.64 -4.79 -16.61
CA GLY A 359 -10.27 -5.04 -15.32
C GLY A 359 -9.49 -5.99 -14.43
N GLY A 360 -8.79 -6.97 -15.00
CA GLY A 360 -7.99 -7.93 -14.23
C GLY A 360 -6.61 -7.43 -13.84
N CYS A 361 -5.92 -6.65 -14.69
CA CYS A 361 -4.49 -6.35 -14.50
C CYS A 361 -4.12 -4.89 -14.18
N ILE A 362 -5.08 -3.95 -14.15
CA ILE A 362 -4.79 -2.56 -13.75
C ILE A 362 -5.14 -2.34 -12.27
N ASP A 363 -4.17 -1.93 -11.45
CA ASP A 363 -4.24 -1.95 -9.98
C ASP A 363 -5.03 -0.78 -9.34
N SER A 364 -5.94 -0.16 -10.10
CA SER A 364 -6.79 0.92 -9.60
C SER A 364 -8.11 0.98 -10.38
N THR A 365 -9.23 1.04 -9.67
CA THR A 365 -10.56 1.08 -10.30
C THR A 365 -10.73 2.29 -11.22
N GLY A 366 -10.27 3.48 -10.81
CA GLY A 366 -10.32 4.66 -11.68
C GLY A 366 -9.42 4.54 -12.92
N ALA A 367 -8.24 3.94 -12.75
CA ALA A 367 -7.27 3.69 -13.82
C ALA A 367 -7.80 2.69 -14.86
N VAL A 368 -8.50 1.64 -14.41
CA VAL A 368 -9.17 0.64 -15.27
C VAL A 368 -10.18 1.32 -16.19
N ILE A 369 -11.08 2.12 -15.62
CA ILE A 369 -12.11 2.84 -16.38
C ILE A 369 -11.49 3.82 -17.37
N ALA A 370 -10.42 4.51 -16.97
CA ALA A 370 -9.69 5.40 -17.85
C ALA A 370 -9.07 4.64 -19.04
N ALA A 371 -8.41 3.50 -18.80
CA ALA A 371 -7.84 2.67 -19.86
C ALA A 371 -8.92 2.15 -20.82
N ALA A 372 -10.04 1.65 -20.28
CA ALA A 372 -11.17 1.19 -21.09
C ALA A 372 -11.81 2.33 -21.91
N THR A 373 -11.85 3.55 -21.35
CA THR A 373 -12.33 4.74 -22.08
C THR A 373 -11.37 5.12 -23.21
N ILE A 374 -10.05 5.04 -22.99
CA ILE A 374 -9.04 5.27 -24.04
C ILE A 374 -9.15 4.23 -25.14
N TYR A 375 -9.50 2.99 -24.80
CA TYR A 375 -9.76 1.95 -25.79
C TYR A 375 -10.86 2.39 -26.77
N GLY A 376 -11.91 3.05 -26.29
CA GLY A 376 -12.84 3.79 -27.15
C GLY A 376 -13.61 2.90 -28.12
N ASP A 377 -14.46 2.03 -27.57
CA ASP A 377 -15.35 1.14 -28.32
C ASP A 377 -16.77 1.71 -28.47
N VAL A 378 -17.51 1.21 -29.48
CA VAL A 378 -18.91 1.58 -29.70
C VAL A 378 -19.77 0.96 -28.59
N GLY A 379 -20.33 1.81 -27.72
CA GLY A 379 -21.28 1.39 -26.67
C GLY A 379 -20.68 1.20 -25.28
N ASN A 380 -19.41 1.59 -25.03
CA ASN A 380 -18.76 1.51 -23.71
C ASN A 380 -18.71 0.08 -23.11
N VAL A 381 -18.72 -0.95 -23.95
CA VAL A 381 -18.72 -2.36 -23.52
C VAL A 381 -17.40 -2.69 -22.80
N ALA A 382 -16.28 -2.12 -23.25
CA ALA A 382 -15.01 -2.29 -22.55
C ALA A 382 -15.04 -1.69 -21.15
N VAL A 383 -15.69 -0.52 -20.99
CA VAL A 383 -15.82 0.16 -19.70
C VAL A 383 -16.67 -0.68 -18.75
N GLU A 384 -17.87 -1.11 -19.17
CA GLU A 384 -18.76 -1.94 -18.37
C GLU A 384 -18.11 -3.27 -17.97
N THR A 385 -17.49 -3.97 -18.93
CA THR A 385 -16.84 -5.25 -18.67
C THR A 385 -15.67 -5.09 -17.70
N SER A 386 -14.85 -4.04 -17.88
CA SER A 386 -13.70 -3.76 -17.01
C SER A 386 -14.12 -3.40 -15.58
N ALA A 387 -15.21 -2.63 -15.43
CA ALA A 387 -15.80 -2.31 -14.15
C ALA A 387 -16.25 -3.58 -13.42
N VAL A 388 -16.95 -4.48 -14.11
CA VAL A 388 -17.43 -5.74 -13.51
C VAL A 388 -16.28 -6.65 -13.10
N VAL A 389 -15.31 -6.89 -14.00
CA VAL A 389 -14.16 -7.75 -13.66
C VAL A 389 -13.38 -7.19 -12.47
N LYS A 390 -13.11 -5.89 -12.46
CA LYS A 390 -12.41 -5.26 -11.32
C LYS A 390 -13.23 -5.33 -10.03
N MET A 391 -14.55 -5.13 -10.08
CA MET A 391 -15.38 -5.27 -8.89
C MET A 391 -15.35 -6.70 -8.33
N VAL A 392 -15.44 -7.72 -9.19
CA VAL A 392 -15.34 -9.13 -8.78
C VAL A 392 -13.97 -9.44 -8.16
N GLN A 393 -12.90 -8.87 -8.70
CA GLN A 393 -11.56 -8.96 -8.13
C GLN A 393 -11.44 -8.25 -6.78
N ASN A 394 -12.04 -7.06 -6.63
CA ASN A 394 -12.05 -6.32 -5.37
C ASN A 394 -12.77 -7.10 -4.24
N VAL A 395 -13.78 -7.92 -4.57
CA VAL A 395 -14.45 -8.79 -3.59
C VAL A 395 -13.48 -9.82 -2.97
N LEU A 396 -12.40 -10.20 -3.67
CA LEU A 396 -11.40 -11.15 -3.15
C LEU A 396 -10.61 -10.64 -1.95
N ILE A 397 -10.59 -9.32 -1.70
CA ILE A 397 -9.93 -8.74 -0.51
C ILE A 397 -10.43 -9.46 0.75
N GLY A 398 -11.73 -9.69 0.88
CA GLY A 398 -12.32 -10.31 2.06
C GLY A 398 -11.83 -11.75 2.27
N PRO A 399 -12.11 -12.69 1.36
CA PRO A 399 -11.67 -14.08 1.47
C PRO A 399 -10.15 -14.24 1.61
N ILE A 400 -9.35 -13.51 0.84
CA ILE A 400 -7.89 -13.59 0.91
C ILE A 400 -7.40 -13.07 2.27
N SER A 401 -7.93 -11.93 2.75
CA SER A 401 -7.53 -11.38 4.06
C SER A 401 -7.86 -12.33 5.20
N VAL A 402 -9.02 -13.02 5.15
CA VAL A 402 -9.39 -14.07 6.11
C VAL A 402 -8.43 -15.25 6.02
N GLY A 403 -8.16 -15.74 4.80
CA GLY A 403 -7.24 -16.86 4.57
C GLY A 403 -5.84 -16.56 5.10
N VAL A 404 -5.32 -15.36 4.84
CA VAL A 404 -4.02 -14.90 5.33
C VAL A 404 -4.03 -14.76 6.86
N ALA A 405 -5.06 -14.15 7.46
CA ALA A 405 -5.17 -14.04 8.91
C ALA A 405 -5.20 -15.43 9.60
N ILE A 406 -5.91 -16.40 9.02
CA ILE A 406 -5.96 -17.79 9.46
C ILE A 406 -4.58 -18.45 9.39
N VAL A 407 -3.94 -18.40 8.21
CA VAL A 407 -2.64 -19.04 7.98
C VAL A 407 -1.56 -18.42 8.87
N TRP A 408 -1.56 -17.09 9.00
CA TRP A 408 -0.58 -16.36 9.80
C TRP A 408 -0.73 -16.65 11.29
N THR A 409 -1.97 -16.65 11.79
CA THR A 409 -2.29 -17.00 13.18
C THR A 409 -1.86 -18.43 13.51
N LYS A 410 -2.15 -19.40 12.64
CA LYS A 410 -1.67 -20.78 12.81
C LYS A 410 -0.15 -20.88 12.82
N ARG A 411 0.54 -20.10 11.98
CA ARG A 411 2.00 -20.11 11.89
C ARG A 411 2.65 -19.56 13.17
N GLU A 412 2.13 -18.48 13.71
CA GLU A 412 2.61 -17.91 14.98
C GLU A 412 2.33 -18.83 16.15
N GLU A 413 1.15 -19.46 16.19
CA GLU A 413 0.82 -20.43 17.21
C GLU A 413 1.78 -21.62 17.18
N ARG A 414 2.08 -22.17 15.99
CA ARG A 414 3.09 -23.22 15.83
C ARG A 414 4.47 -22.78 16.31
N ARG A 415 4.88 -21.53 16.02
CA ARG A 415 6.15 -20.97 16.51
C ARG A 415 6.18 -20.80 18.02
N ALA A 416 5.10 -20.30 18.61
CA ALA A 416 4.98 -20.13 20.06
C ALA A 416 5.00 -21.48 20.78
N ARG A 417 4.29 -22.48 20.25
CA ARG A 417 4.34 -23.87 20.73
C ARG A 417 5.73 -24.48 20.61
N ALA A 418 6.40 -24.31 19.45
CA ALA A 418 7.74 -24.81 19.23
C ALA A 418 8.75 -24.19 20.21
N LEU A 419 8.67 -22.86 20.41
CA LEU A 419 9.49 -22.14 21.39
C LEU A 419 9.26 -22.66 22.82
N HIS A 420 7.99 -22.82 23.21
CA HIS A 420 7.63 -23.39 24.52
C HIS A 420 8.17 -24.81 24.71
N SER A 421 8.06 -25.65 23.68
CA SER A 421 8.59 -27.02 23.71
C SER A 421 10.12 -27.10 23.71
N SER A 422 10.81 -26.06 23.23
CA SER A 422 12.28 -25.99 23.19
C SER A 422 12.93 -25.49 24.49
N LEU A 423 12.13 -25.08 25.48
CA LEU A 423 12.66 -24.70 26.79
C LEU A 423 13.11 -25.97 27.56
N GLU A 424 14.43 -26.12 27.72
CA GLU A 424 15.06 -27.23 28.46
C GLU A 424 14.82 -27.14 29.98
N ASP A 425 14.75 -25.93 30.52
CA ASP A 425 14.56 -25.68 31.94
C ASP A 425 13.08 -25.85 32.32
N GLU A 426 12.80 -26.93 33.05
CA GLU A 426 11.46 -27.32 33.50
C GLU A 426 10.81 -26.23 34.37
N THR A 427 11.62 -25.45 35.10
CA THR A 427 11.13 -24.34 35.94
C THR A 427 10.70 -23.14 35.12
N LEU A 428 11.40 -22.85 34.00
CA LEU A 428 11.00 -21.82 33.05
C LEU A 428 9.81 -22.26 32.20
N ARG A 429 9.72 -23.55 31.86
CA ARG A 429 8.57 -24.10 31.12
C ARG A 429 7.29 -24.11 31.96
N SER A 430 7.40 -24.44 33.25
CA SER A 430 6.30 -24.37 34.22
C SER A 430 5.87 -22.93 34.53
N LYS A 431 6.81 -21.97 34.55
CA LYS A 431 6.51 -20.53 34.72
C LYS A 431 6.04 -19.85 33.44
N SER A 432 6.37 -20.38 32.28
CA SER A 432 5.88 -19.87 31.01
C SER A 432 4.39 -20.19 30.92
N ASP A 433 3.57 -19.19 31.15
CA ASP A 433 2.10 -19.23 31.12
C ASP A 433 1.63 -19.37 29.66
N PHE A 434 2.04 -20.46 28.98
CA PHE A 434 1.62 -20.77 27.62
C PHE A 434 0.14 -21.15 27.66
N LYS A 435 -0.69 -20.13 27.51
CA LYS A 435 -2.11 -20.31 27.23
C LYS A 435 -2.28 -20.57 25.74
N PRO A 436 -2.97 -21.65 25.33
CA PRO A 436 -3.34 -21.83 23.93
C PRO A 436 -4.08 -20.57 23.49
N VAL A 437 -3.59 -19.97 22.41
CA VAL A 437 -4.15 -18.70 21.92
C VAL A 437 -5.60 -19.00 21.51
N PRO A 438 -6.61 -18.28 22.03
CA PRO A 438 -7.99 -18.57 21.66
C PRO A 438 -8.15 -18.21 20.18
N TYR A 439 -8.17 -19.22 19.32
CA TYR A 439 -8.08 -19.09 17.87
C TYR A 439 -9.13 -18.12 17.32
N GLY A 440 -10.38 -18.21 17.80
CA GLY A 440 -11.45 -17.30 17.41
C GLY A 440 -11.18 -15.84 17.79
N SER A 441 -10.62 -15.59 18.98
CA SER A 441 -10.31 -14.22 19.44
C SER A 441 -9.17 -13.59 18.65
N MET A 442 -8.13 -14.35 18.30
CA MET A 442 -6.99 -13.85 17.55
C MET A 442 -7.34 -13.63 16.08
N LEU A 443 -8.13 -14.54 15.49
CA LEU A 443 -8.67 -14.36 14.15
C LEU A 443 -9.54 -13.11 14.08
N TRP A 444 -10.44 -12.92 15.05
CA TRP A 444 -11.29 -11.72 15.13
C TRP A 444 -10.47 -10.44 15.32
N ALA A 445 -9.42 -10.49 16.15
CA ALA A 445 -8.53 -9.35 16.36
C ALA A 445 -7.78 -8.92 15.10
N ARG A 446 -7.39 -9.86 14.23
CA ARG A 446 -6.65 -9.58 12.98
C ARG A 446 -7.51 -9.32 11.77
N PHE A 447 -8.72 -9.85 11.77
CA PHE A 447 -9.64 -9.69 10.66
C PHE A 447 -9.88 -8.18 10.41
N PRO A 448 -9.87 -7.70 9.16
CA PRO A 448 -10.18 -6.31 8.85
C PRO A 448 -11.68 -6.04 8.95
N LYS A 449 -12.13 -5.37 10.02
CA LYS A 449 -13.57 -5.21 10.35
C LYS A 449 -14.31 -4.39 9.28
N PHE A 450 -13.61 -3.46 8.61
CA PHE A 450 -14.17 -2.67 7.50
C PHE A 450 -14.72 -3.53 6.36
N VAL A 451 -14.23 -4.76 6.17
CA VAL A 451 -14.78 -5.69 5.17
C VAL A 451 -16.25 -6.02 5.45
N LEU A 452 -16.66 -6.07 6.73
CA LEU A 452 -18.07 -6.25 7.09
C LEU A 452 -18.90 -5.02 6.73
N GLY A 453 -18.36 -3.82 6.93
CA GLY A 453 -19.00 -2.56 6.52
C GLY A 453 -19.22 -2.51 5.01
N PHE A 454 -18.22 -2.92 4.23
CA PHE A 454 -18.32 -3.05 2.78
C PHE A 454 -19.41 -4.06 2.35
N VAL A 455 -19.40 -5.27 2.93
CA VAL A 455 -20.44 -6.28 2.64
C VAL A 455 -21.84 -5.78 3.00
N LEU A 456 -21.98 -5.14 4.16
CA LEU A 456 -23.24 -4.56 4.59
C LEU A 456 -23.71 -3.45 3.64
N THR A 457 -22.81 -2.56 3.22
CA THR A 457 -23.12 -1.50 2.25
C THR A 457 -23.56 -2.08 0.92
N ALA A 458 -22.90 -3.13 0.42
CA ALA A 458 -23.31 -3.82 -0.80
C ALA A 458 -24.72 -4.45 -0.67
N ILE A 459 -25.06 -5.04 0.48
CA ILE A 459 -26.40 -5.58 0.73
C ILE A 459 -27.45 -4.46 0.77
N LEU A 460 -27.17 -3.36 1.49
CA LEU A 460 -28.09 -2.23 1.60
C LEU A 460 -28.29 -1.54 0.25
N PHE A 461 -27.22 -1.36 -0.52
CA PHE A 461 -27.29 -0.79 -1.88
C PHE A 461 -28.21 -1.58 -2.80
N ASN A 462 -28.19 -2.91 -2.72
CA ASN A 462 -29.05 -3.75 -3.57
C ASN A 462 -30.47 -3.96 -3.03
N THR A 463 -30.73 -3.70 -1.74
CA THR A 463 -32.04 -3.94 -1.10
C THR A 463 -32.84 -2.67 -0.84
N VAL A 464 -32.17 -1.59 -0.44
CA VAL A 464 -32.80 -0.33 -0.02
C VAL A 464 -32.88 0.68 -1.16
N VAL A 465 -31.85 0.74 -2.03
CA VAL A 465 -31.80 1.75 -3.11
C VAL A 465 -32.65 1.29 -4.30
N PRO A 466 -33.60 2.12 -4.78
CA PRO A 466 -34.38 1.87 -5.99
C PRO A 466 -33.49 1.60 -7.20
N SER A 467 -33.90 0.71 -8.10
CA SER A 467 -33.06 0.33 -9.25
C SER A 467 -32.71 1.48 -10.19
N GLU A 468 -33.58 2.49 -10.27
CA GLU A 468 -33.36 3.70 -11.07
C GLU A 468 -32.25 4.60 -10.50
N ASP A 469 -32.12 4.67 -9.17
CA ASP A 469 -31.16 5.53 -8.48
C ASP A 469 -29.78 4.89 -8.31
N ARG A 470 -29.67 3.56 -8.46
CA ARG A 470 -28.44 2.80 -8.17
C ARG A 470 -27.22 3.29 -8.92
N ALA A 471 -27.35 3.62 -10.19
CA ALA A 471 -26.22 4.12 -10.99
C ALA A 471 -25.67 5.45 -10.43
N THR A 472 -26.57 6.37 -10.07
CA THR A 472 -26.24 7.68 -9.50
C THR A 472 -25.67 7.55 -8.09
N VAL A 473 -26.32 6.75 -7.22
CA VAL A 473 -25.82 6.46 -5.86
C VAL A 473 -24.46 5.81 -5.88
N ASN A 474 -24.21 4.86 -6.79
CA ASN A 474 -22.91 4.21 -6.94
C ASN A 474 -21.84 5.24 -7.34
N THR A 475 -22.11 6.04 -8.38
CA THR A 475 -21.20 7.09 -8.85
C THR A 475 -20.88 8.08 -7.73
N PHE A 476 -21.89 8.59 -7.03
CA PHE A 476 -21.67 9.56 -5.95
C PHE A 476 -20.94 8.95 -4.76
N SER A 477 -21.29 7.73 -4.34
CA SER A 477 -20.57 7.01 -3.27
C SER A 477 -19.10 6.78 -3.62
N PHE A 478 -18.83 6.42 -4.88
CA PHE A 478 -17.47 6.28 -5.40
C PHE A 478 -16.70 7.61 -5.32
N MET A 479 -17.30 8.74 -5.72
CA MET A 479 -16.65 10.05 -5.64
C MET A 479 -16.31 10.46 -4.20
N VAL A 480 -17.23 10.23 -3.26
CA VAL A 480 -16.98 10.48 -1.82
C VAL A 480 -15.85 9.59 -1.32
N GLY A 481 -15.85 8.31 -1.69
CA GLY A 481 -14.79 7.36 -1.35
C GLY A 481 -13.43 7.76 -1.92
N GLU A 482 -13.39 8.26 -3.16
CA GLU A 482 -12.18 8.68 -3.83
C GLU A 482 -11.47 9.83 -3.09
N TRP A 483 -12.22 10.77 -2.51
CA TRP A 483 -11.64 11.81 -1.65
C TRP A 483 -10.90 11.25 -0.44
N PHE A 484 -11.46 10.24 0.23
CA PHE A 484 -10.76 9.54 1.31
C PHE A 484 -9.52 8.81 0.79
N SER A 485 -9.59 8.15 -0.38
CA SER A 485 -8.41 7.54 -0.99
C SER A 485 -7.29 8.56 -1.24
N THR A 486 -7.61 9.73 -1.81
CA THR A 486 -6.63 10.79 -2.05
C THR A 486 -5.98 11.28 -0.74
N MET A 487 -6.78 11.48 0.33
CA MET A 487 -6.25 11.84 1.65
C MET A 487 -5.33 10.77 2.23
N SER A 488 -5.64 9.50 1.98
CA SER A 488 -4.75 8.39 2.33
C SER A 488 -3.45 8.42 1.54
N PHE A 489 -3.50 8.66 0.24
CA PHE A 489 -2.30 8.78 -0.61
C PHE A 489 -1.39 9.94 -0.19
N VAL A 490 -1.96 11.09 0.19
CA VAL A 490 -1.20 12.18 0.84
C VAL A 490 -0.57 11.69 2.15
N SER A 491 -1.32 10.97 2.98
CA SER A 491 -0.84 10.43 4.25
C SER A 491 0.29 9.40 4.09
N ILE A 492 0.27 8.61 3.02
CA ILE A 492 1.36 7.70 2.64
C ILE A 492 2.59 8.51 2.23
N GLY A 493 2.42 9.51 1.35
CA GLY A 493 3.49 10.43 0.99
C GLY A 493 4.10 11.11 2.23
N LEU A 494 3.28 11.48 3.20
CA LEU A 494 3.72 12.05 4.47
C LEU A 494 4.58 11.08 5.32
N GLY A 495 4.52 9.78 5.05
CA GLY A 495 5.38 8.76 5.65
C GLY A 495 6.74 8.62 4.97
N LEU A 496 6.88 9.02 3.70
CA LEU A 496 8.06 8.75 2.89
C LEU A 496 9.14 9.83 3.05
N GLN A 497 10.33 9.43 3.51
CA GLN A 497 11.52 10.29 3.57
C GLN A 497 12.61 9.82 2.60
N PHE A 498 13.21 10.74 1.83
CA PHE A 498 14.20 10.40 0.82
C PHE A 498 15.46 9.74 1.39
N HIS A 499 15.88 10.14 2.59
CA HIS A 499 17.07 9.54 3.20
C HIS A 499 16.83 8.09 3.65
N GLU A 500 15.62 7.78 4.16
CA GLU A 500 15.25 6.40 4.51
C GLU A 500 15.08 5.56 3.25
N LEU A 501 14.45 6.11 2.23
CA LEU A 501 14.32 5.48 0.92
C LEU A 501 15.69 5.15 0.32
N ARG A 502 16.67 6.05 0.47
CA ARG A 502 18.05 5.84 0.01
C ARG A 502 18.78 4.80 0.85
N ARG A 503 18.60 4.80 2.17
CA ARG A 503 19.17 3.77 3.07
C ARG A 503 18.63 2.38 2.70
N ASP A 504 17.33 2.31 2.43
CA ASP A 504 16.61 1.09 2.14
C ASP A 504 16.48 0.86 0.61
N ALA A 505 17.34 1.49 -0.19
CA ALA A 505 17.30 1.45 -1.66
C ALA A 505 17.38 0.01 -2.20
N ARG A 506 18.10 -0.89 -1.51
CA ARG A 506 18.12 -2.31 -1.86
C ARG A 506 16.76 -2.98 -1.71
N LEU A 507 16.00 -2.65 -0.67
CA LEU A 507 14.65 -3.17 -0.48
C LEU A 507 13.70 -2.57 -1.54
N LEU A 508 13.80 -1.28 -1.79
CA LEU A 508 13.01 -0.60 -2.83
C LEU A 508 13.26 -1.24 -4.20
N LEU A 509 14.52 -1.48 -4.58
CA LEU A 509 14.87 -2.12 -5.84
C LEU A 509 14.31 -3.54 -5.93
N LYS A 510 14.40 -4.33 -4.84
CA LYS A 510 13.83 -5.68 -4.79
C LYS A 510 12.31 -5.67 -4.94
N LEU A 511 11.61 -4.78 -4.23
CA LEU A 511 10.15 -4.68 -4.34
C LEU A 511 9.72 -4.19 -5.72
N THR A 512 10.44 -3.24 -6.29
CA THR A 512 10.19 -2.75 -7.66
C THR A 512 10.42 -3.85 -8.70
N ALA A 513 11.49 -4.64 -8.55
CA ALA A 513 11.74 -5.78 -9.43
C ALA A 513 10.68 -6.86 -9.27
N LEU A 514 10.25 -7.16 -8.02
CA LEU A 514 9.16 -8.10 -7.77
C LEU A 514 7.88 -7.62 -8.44
N TYR A 515 7.53 -6.34 -8.31
CA TYR A 515 6.39 -5.73 -8.96
C TYR A 515 6.46 -5.88 -10.48
N ALA A 516 7.57 -5.49 -11.10
CA ALA A 516 7.70 -5.51 -12.55
C ALA A 516 7.54 -6.92 -13.12
N ILE A 517 8.11 -7.93 -12.45
CA ILE A 517 7.95 -9.34 -12.82
C ILE A 517 6.49 -9.79 -12.60
N ALA A 518 5.93 -9.49 -11.44
CA ALA A 518 4.56 -9.81 -11.08
C ALA A 518 3.55 -9.23 -12.08
N GLN A 519 3.66 -7.94 -12.37
CA GLN A 519 2.82 -7.21 -13.31
C GLN A 519 2.94 -7.74 -14.74
N LEU A 520 4.15 -8.09 -15.18
CA LEU A 520 4.34 -8.67 -16.51
C LEU A 520 3.64 -10.03 -16.62
N VAL A 521 3.78 -10.88 -15.59
CA VAL A 521 3.09 -12.18 -15.55
C VAL A 521 1.58 -11.98 -15.54
N ASP A 522 1.07 -11.04 -14.73
CA ASP A 522 -0.35 -10.68 -14.65
C ASP A 522 -0.92 -10.27 -16.01
N ILE A 523 -0.25 -9.31 -16.67
CA ILE A 523 -0.68 -8.80 -17.96
C ILE A 523 -0.81 -9.94 -18.98
N LEU A 524 0.10 -10.91 -18.96
CA LEU A 524 0.06 -12.06 -19.87
C LEU A 524 -0.99 -13.11 -19.47
N SER A 525 -1.07 -13.47 -18.18
CA SER A 525 -2.02 -14.48 -17.69
C SER A 525 -3.46 -13.99 -17.77
N THR A 526 -3.72 -12.76 -17.35
CA THR A 526 -5.04 -12.13 -17.44
C THR A 526 -5.49 -12.00 -18.89
N LEU A 527 -4.59 -11.66 -19.84
CA LEU A 527 -4.94 -11.62 -21.26
C LEU A 527 -5.42 -12.99 -21.76
N GLY A 528 -4.66 -14.05 -21.45
CA GLY A 528 -5.01 -15.41 -21.84
C GLY A 528 -6.35 -15.87 -21.24
N LEU A 529 -6.54 -15.64 -19.95
CA LEU A 529 -7.79 -15.97 -19.26
C LEU A 529 -8.98 -15.15 -19.76
N SER A 530 -8.77 -13.86 -20.07
CA SER A 530 -9.81 -13.00 -20.63
C SER A 530 -10.25 -13.48 -22.01
N TYR A 531 -9.31 -13.93 -22.86
CA TYR A 531 -9.64 -14.51 -24.15
C TYR A 531 -10.47 -15.79 -23.99
N VAL A 532 -10.03 -16.70 -23.11
CA VAL A 532 -10.77 -17.94 -22.84
C VAL A 532 -12.17 -17.64 -22.31
N ALA A 533 -12.31 -16.74 -21.35
CA ALA A 533 -13.56 -16.49 -20.66
C ALA A 533 -14.58 -15.71 -21.48
N PHE A 534 -14.16 -14.86 -22.43
CA PHE A 534 -15.07 -13.95 -23.15
C PHE A 534 -15.21 -14.25 -24.64
N GLU A 535 -14.31 -15.05 -25.24
CA GLU A 535 -14.43 -15.51 -26.64
C GLU A 535 -14.76 -17.01 -26.75
N LEU A 536 -14.27 -17.86 -25.85
CA LEU A 536 -14.42 -19.32 -25.97
C LEU A 536 -15.57 -19.92 -25.15
N ILE A 537 -15.92 -19.29 -24.01
CA ILE A 537 -16.95 -19.71 -23.05
C ILE A 537 -18.05 -18.65 -23.02
#